data_AF-A0A552WSF8-F1
#
_entry.id   AF-A0A552WSF8-F1
#
_cell.length_a   1.000
_cell.length_b   1.000
_cell.length_c   1.000
_cell.angle_alpha   90.00
_cell.angle_beta   90.00
_cell.angle_gamma   90.00
#
_symmetry.space_group_name_H-M   'P 1'
#
loop_
_entity.id
_entity.type
_entity.pdbx_description
1 polymer ?
#
loop_
_entity_poly.entity_id
_entity_poly.type
_entity_poly.pdbx_seq_one_letter_code
_entity_poly.pdbx_strand_id
1 'polypeptide(L)'
;MRYESSVLSVSWLPSEAVTGVPRLPFDLHLTHYDDPPPDVVDDPAPLIESNQVRFANHLRAWVEIDDREIVDCGYSGGGHIAVTTAQVTGLRLAFAPIPYPDLQRRPSVHQDTVTFVQTTGGRSGIPAPRHVWGKPFIQIAAPVIWTTLELTIDVQGRARGSVIGASRVPRHWVYDSGGRLASKVGAMDFTRWYHESFGARTPWASADEAVLVTAVESDLERRLSTRIMRGGRPPLMRRLNPGETLVEQGQRGDELFVLLDGVLRVEVSGDVVAQIGPGAVLGERALLEAGRRTSTLRADTPCLVAVTTADGLNAQELTELSRWHHREDATPGPGGF
;
A
#
# COMPACT_ATOMS: atom_id res chain seq x y z
N MET A 1 25.97 24.47 -4.36
CA MET A 1 24.82 24.04 -5.19
C MET A 1 23.77 23.42 -4.30
N ARG A 2 22.47 23.67 -4.54
CA ARG A 2 21.37 23.11 -3.75
C ARG A 2 20.64 22.04 -4.56
N TYR A 3 20.47 20.87 -3.97
CA TYR A 3 19.65 19.79 -4.50
C TYR A 3 18.40 19.63 -3.64
N GLU A 4 17.26 19.41 -4.29
CA GLU A 4 15.99 19.14 -3.62
C GLU A 4 15.35 17.89 -4.22
N SER A 5 14.79 17.03 -3.38
CA SER A 5 14.08 15.83 -3.80
C SER A 5 12.93 15.52 -2.86
N SER A 6 12.09 14.58 -3.27
CA SER A 6 10.92 14.16 -2.51
C SER A 6 10.67 12.66 -2.56
N VAL A 7 9.85 12.21 -1.63
CA VAL A 7 9.10 10.94 -1.67
C VAL A 7 7.70 11.22 -1.14
N LEU A 8 6.70 10.68 -1.82
CA LEU A 8 5.29 10.89 -1.49
C LEU A 8 4.66 9.56 -1.14
N SER A 9 3.89 9.51 -0.05
CA SER A 9 2.94 8.44 0.20
C SER A 9 1.53 8.98 0.17
N VAL A 10 0.63 8.25 -0.49
CA VAL A 10 -0.81 8.53 -0.56
C VAL A 10 -1.56 7.34 0.02
N SER A 11 -2.58 7.62 0.84
CA SER A 11 -3.42 6.56 1.40
C SER A 11 -4.85 6.61 0.86
N TRP A 12 -5.39 5.44 0.55
CA TRP A 12 -6.73 5.26 0.05
C TRP A 12 -7.36 4.01 0.66
N LEU A 13 -8.68 3.98 0.78
CA LEU A 13 -9.43 2.91 1.45
C LEU A 13 -10.06 1.96 0.41
N PRO A 14 -9.42 0.82 0.10
CA PRO A 14 -9.99 -0.14 -0.84
C PRO A 14 -11.20 -0.88 -0.26
N SER A 15 -12.03 -1.44 -1.15
CA SER A 15 -13.27 -2.16 -0.82
C SER A 15 -13.11 -3.38 0.08
N GLU A 16 -11.93 -3.99 0.02
CA GLU A 16 -11.53 -5.17 0.76
C GLU A 16 -10.91 -4.82 2.13
N ALA A 17 -10.57 -3.55 2.39
CA ALA A 17 -9.88 -3.15 3.62
C ALA A 17 -10.74 -3.32 4.86
N VAL A 18 -12.04 -3.06 4.77
CA VAL A 18 -12.93 -3.05 5.95
C VAL A 18 -13.59 -4.42 6.10
N THR A 19 -13.52 -5.01 7.30
CA THR A 19 -14.09 -6.34 7.58
C THR A 19 -15.02 -6.32 8.79
N GLY A 20 -16.02 -7.21 8.80
CA GLY A 20 -16.94 -7.39 9.94
C GLY A 20 -17.99 -6.27 10.05
N VAL A 21 -18.51 -6.07 11.27
CA VAL A 21 -19.56 -5.06 11.56
C VAL A 21 -19.22 -3.64 11.08
N PRO A 22 -17.95 -3.17 11.14
CA PRO A 22 -17.58 -1.86 10.61
C PRO A 22 -17.79 -1.66 9.10
N ARG A 23 -18.12 -2.71 8.32
CA ARG A 23 -18.54 -2.59 6.92
C ARG A 23 -19.93 -1.99 6.74
N LEU A 24 -20.81 -2.11 7.75
CA LEU A 24 -22.22 -1.75 7.64
C LEU A 24 -22.47 -0.33 7.09
N PRO A 25 -21.71 0.72 7.48
CA PRO A 25 -21.87 2.05 6.89
C PRO A 25 -21.57 2.10 5.39
N PHE A 26 -20.65 1.27 4.89
CA PHE A 26 -20.34 1.18 3.45
C PHE A 26 -21.44 0.43 2.71
N ASP A 27 -21.91 -0.69 3.27
CA ASP A 27 -22.98 -1.51 2.66
C ASP A 27 -24.32 -0.72 2.61
N LEU A 28 -24.56 0.15 3.59
CA LEU A 28 -25.69 1.09 3.62
C LEU A 28 -25.46 2.37 2.80
N HIS A 29 -24.36 2.47 2.06
CA HIS A 29 -24.00 3.63 1.23
C HIS A 29 -23.89 4.95 2.01
N LEU A 30 -23.61 4.86 3.31
CA LEU A 30 -23.39 6.03 4.16
C LEU A 30 -22.00 6.63 3.95
N THR A 31 -21.04 5.81 3.53
CA THR A 31 -19.68 6.20 3.15
C THR A 31 -19.26 5.41 1.91
N HIS A 32 -18.16 5.80 1.27
CA HIS A 32 -17.63 5.16 0.07
C HIS A 32 -16.24 4.59 0.32
N TYR A 33 -15.91 3.56 -0.46
CA TYR A 33 -14.51 3.17 -0.69
C TYR A 33 -13.89 4.10 -1.73
N ASP A 34 -12.58 4.19 -1.71
CA ASP A 34 -11.82 5.02 -2.65
C ASP A 34 -11.50 4.21 -3.90
N ASP A 35 -11.49 4.88 -5.06
CA ASP A 35 -10.86 4.32 -6.25
C ASP A 35 -9.33 4.36 -6.09
N PRO A 36 -8.58 3.46 -6.74
CA PRO A 36 -7.13 3.50 -6.72
C PRO A 36 -6.60 4.86 -7.22
N PRO A 37 -5.60 5.47 -6.55
CA PRO A 37 -4.94 6.68 -7.02
C PRO A 37 -4.32 6.51 -8.42
N PRO A 38 -3.99 7.60 -9.14
CA PRO A 38 -3.28 7.51 -10.41
C PRO A 38 -1.81 7.08 -10.22
N ASP A 39 -1.20 6.50 -11.25
CA ASP A 39 0.20 6.02 -11.18
C ASP A 39 1.24 7.14 -11.20
N VAL A 40 0.80 8.32 -11.62
CA VAL A 40 1.61 9.53 -11.64
C VAL A 40 0.89 10.60 -10.84
N VAL A 41 1.56 11.10 -9.81
CA VAL A 41 1.09 12.17 -8.93
C VAL A 41 2.17 13.24 -8.86
N ASP A 42 1.98 14.31 -9.61
CA ASP A 42 2.88 15.48 -9.57
C ASP A 42 2.58 16.35 -8.34
N ASP A 43 1.28 16.54 -8.04
CA ASP A 43 0.79 17.30 -6.90
C ASP A 43 -0.30 16.48 -6.18
N PRO A 44 -0.13 16.14 -4.89
CA PRO A 44 -1.17 15.44 -4.13
C PRO A 44 -2.37 16.34 -3.76
N ALA A 45 -2.27 17.67 -3.83
CA ALA A 45 -3.32 18.58 -3.37
C ALA A 45 -4.68 18.35 -4.07
N PRO A 46 -4.77 18.21 -5.41
CA PRO A 46 -6.03 17.92 -6.08
C PRO A 46 -6.69 16.59 -5.63
N LEU A 47 -5.88 15.55 -5.35
CA LEU A 47 -6.38 14.26 -4.89
C LEU A 47 -7.00 14.37 -3.49
N ILE A 48 -6.38 15.17 -2.63
CA ILE A 48 -6.85 15.47 -1.29
C ILE A 48 -8.14 16.30 -1.35
N GLU A 49 -8.15 17.40 -2.10
CA GLU A 49 -9.27 18.34 -2.17
C GLU A 49 -10.53 17.70 -2.74
N SER A 50 -10.35 16.76 -3.67
CA SER A 50 -11.44 15.98 -4.26
C SER A 50 -11.84 14.75 -3.41
N ASN A 51 -11.23 14.54 -2.24
CA ASN A 51 -11.42 13.38 -1.36
C ASN A 51 -11.20 12.02 -2.06
N GLN A 52 -10.36 11.98 -3.10
CA GLN A 52 -9.94 10.73 -3.74
C GLN A 52 -8.99 9.93 -2.83
N VAL A 53 -8.31 10.62 -1.92
CA VAL A 53 -7.34 10.04 -1.00
C VAL A 53 -7.63 10.53 0.41
N ARG A 54 -7.35 9.68 1.40
CA ARG A 54 -7.61 9.99 2.82
C ARG A 54 -6.48 10.76 3.47
N PHE A 55 -5.28 10.65 2.89
CA PHE A 55 -4.05 11.08 3.52
C PHE A 55 -2.93 11.18 2.49
N ALA A 56 -2.04 12.15 2.67
CA ALA A 56 -0.75 12.20 2.00
C ALA A 56 0.37 12.58 2.96
N ASN A 57 1.53 11.92 2.85
CA ASN A 57 2.79 12.32 3.48
C ASN A 57 3.76 12.68 2.37
N HIS A 58 4.11 13.95 2.23
CA HIS A 58 5.03 14.44 1.23
C HIS A 58 6.34 14.86 1.91
N LEU A 59 7.28 13.93 2.02
CA LEU A 59 8.61 14.22 2.52
C LEU A 59 9.42 14.88 1.40
N ARG A 60 9.57 16.21 1.49
CA ARG A 60 10.50 16.99 0.66
C ARG A 60 11.67 17.45 1.51
N ALA A 61 12.87 17.33 0.98
CA ALA A 61 14.08 17.77 1.65
C ALA A 61 15.11 18.30 0.66
N TRP A 62 16.03 19.11 1.16
CA TRP A 62 17.09 19.71 0.38
C TRP A 62 18.44 19.56 1.07
N VAL A 63 19.50 19.54 0.26
CA VAL A 63 20.90 19.51 0.69
C VAL A 63 21.66 20.58 -0.08
N GLU A 64 22.44 21.40 0.63
CA GLU A 64 23.36 22.37 0.07
C GLU A 64 24.78 21.84 0.14
N ILE A 65 25.49 21.97 -0.98
CA ILE A 65 26.80 21.37 -1.20
C ILE A 65 27.79 22.42 -1.68
N ASP A 66 28.95 22.47 -1.05
CA ASP A 66 30.09 23.29 -1.46
C ASP A 66 31.33 22.40 -1.60
N ASP A 67 32.02 22.45 -2.73
CA ASP A 67 33.21 21.61 -3.00
C ASP A 67 33.08 20.11 -2.64
N ARG A 68 31.89 19.52 -2.86
CA ARG A 68 31.49 18.13 -2.52
C ARG A 68 31.28 17.86 -1.03
N GLU A 69 31.31 18.89 -0.19
CA GLU A 69 30.95 18.81 1.22
C GLU A 69 29.52 19.29 1.43
N ILE A 70 28.79 18.62 2.33
CA ILE A 70 27.44 19.01 2.73
C ILE A 70 27.56 20.17 3.72
N VAL A 71 27.11 21.36 3.33
CA VAL A 71 27.21 22.58 4.15
C VAL A 71 25.91 22.94 4.87
N ASP A 72 24.76 22.54 4.32
CA ASP A 72 23.46 22.73 4.96
C ASP A 72 22.44 21.70 4.46
N CYS A 73 21.39 21.45 5.23
CA CYS A 73 20.29 20.57 4.84
C CYS A 73 19.02 20.86 5.63
N GLY A 74 17.87 20.54 5.04
CA GLY A 74 16.60 20.76 5.73
C GLY A 74 15.39 20.14 5.07
N TYR A 75 14.30 20.15 5.81
CA TYR A 75 12.98 19.75 5.34
C TYR A 75 12.28 20.92 4.63
N SER A 76 11.42 20.60 3.68
CA SER A 76 10.55 21.55 2.97
C SER A 76 9.15 21.00 2.70
N GLY A 77 8.90 19.76 3.07
CA GLY A 77 7.63 19.08 2.90
C GLY A 77 6.83 19.02 4.20
N GLY A 78 5.79 18.19 4.17
CA GLY A 78 4.88 17.93 5.27
C GLY A 78 3.80 16.97 4.80
N GLY A 79 2.77 16.78 5.59
CA GLY A 79 1.64 16.00 5.11
C GLY A 79 0.28 16.54 5.48
N HIS A 80 -0.73 15.80 5.03
CA HIS A 80 -2.10 16.25 5.03
C HIS A 80 -3.07 15.08 5.24
N ILE A 81 -4.16 15.36 5.94
CA ILE A 81 -5.26 14.42 6.14
C ILE A 81 -6.50 15.05 5.52
N ALA A 82 -7.15 14.33 4.61
CA ALA A 82 -8.32 14.83 3.92
C ALA A 82 -9.56 14.82 4.82
N VAL A 83 -10.54 15.66 4.47
CA VAL A 83 -11.86 15.65 5.10
C VAL A 83 -12.61 14.41 4.68
N THR A 84 -13.23 13.71 5.62
CA THR A 84 -14.07 12.57 5.25
C THR A 84 -15.52 13.00 5.07
N THR A 85 -16.11 12.73 3.90
CA THR A 85 -17.53 13.00 3.64
C THR A 85 -18.38 11.74 3.68
N ALA A 86 -19.54 11.81 4.33
CA ALA A 86 -20.54 10.74 4.40
C ALA A 86 -21.90 11.24 3.89
N GLN A 87 -22.76 10.34 3.43
CA GLN A 87 -24.17 10.62 3.14
C GLN A 87 -25.05 9.94 4.19
N VAL A 88 -25.88 10.70 4.90
CA VAL A 88 -26.83 10.14 5.87
C VAL A 88 -28.21 10.67 5.55
N THR A 89 -29.13 9.78 5.15
CA THR A 89 -30.53 10.12 4.87
C THR A 89 -30.70 11.33 3.93
N GLY A 90 -29.90 11.41 2.85
CA GLY A 90 -29.93 12.52 1.88
C GLY A 90 -29.15 13.78 2.29
N LEU A 91 -28.59 13.83 3.51
CA LEU A 91 -27.68 14.89 3.95
C LEU A 91 -26.23 14.49 3.69
N ARG A 92 -25.43 15.41 3.13
CA ARG A 92 -23.98 15.23 3.03
C ARG A 92 -23.32 15.83 4.28
N LEU A 93 -22.67 14.98 5.07
CA LEU A 93 -21.92 15.37 6.27
C LEU A 93 -20.42 15.37 5.97
N ALA A 94 -19.69 16.35 6.51
CA ALA A 94 -18.25 16.43 6.43
C ALA A 94 -17.64 16.30 7.83
N PHE A 95 -16.68 15.40 7.98
CA PHE A 95 -15.98 15.11 9.23
C PHE A 95 -14.55 15.60 9.11
N ALA A 96 -14.24 16.67 9.85
CA ALA A 96 -12.90 17.23 9.88
C ALA A 96 -11.92 16.25 10.56
N PRO A 97 -10.74 16.01 9.97
CA PRO A 97 -9.72 15.22 10.62
C PRO A 97 -9.06 16.03 11.74
N ILE A 98 -8.33 15.33 12.61
CA ILE A 98 -7.46 15.97 13.60
C ILE A 98 -6.02 15.64 13.19
N PRO A 99 -5.34 16.52 12.41
CA PRO A 99 -3.95 16.31 12.05
C PRO A 99 -3.08 16.41 13.30
N TYR A 100 -2.06 15.56 13.38
CA TYR A 100 -1.01 15.68 14.37
C TYR A 100 0.19 16.42 13.77
N PRO A 101 1.05 17.05 14.60
CA PRO A 101 2.27 17.65 14.11
C PRO A 101 3.14 16.60 13.41
N ASP A 102 3.73 16.96 12.26
CA ASP A 102 4.69 16.10 11.59
C ASP A 102 5.90 15.85 12.50
N LEU A 103 6.34 14.59 12.58
CA LEU A 103 7.53 14.20 13.32
C LEU A 103 8.70 14.10 12.35
N GLN A 104 9.57 15.10 12.35
CA GLN A 104 10.81 15.10 11.57
C GLN A 104 11.99 14.76 12.47
N ARG A 105 12.75 13.72 12.13
CA ARG A 105 14.00 13.40 12.83
C ARG A 105 15.07 14.41 12.44
N ARG A 106 16.06 14.63 13.31
CA ARG A 106 17.25 15.39 12.91
C ARG A 106 17.88 14.72 11.69
N PRO A 107 18.19 15.44 10.59
CA PRO A 107 18.82 14.85 9.42
C PRO A 107 20.13 14.15 9.81
N SER A 108 20.32 12.93 9.32
CA SER A 108 21.53 12.14 9.57
C SER A 108 22.49 12.33 8.40
N VAL A 109 23.65 12.92 8.65
CA VAL A 109 24.68 13.17 7.64
C VAL A 109 25.73 12.08 7.72
N HIS A 110 25.97 11.37 6.62
CA HIS A 110 26.94 10.29 6.53
C HIS A 110 27.77 10.42 5.25
N GLN A 111 29.03 10.86 5.38
CA GLN A 111 29.96 11.04 4.26
C GLN A 111 29.33 11.87 3.12
N ASP A 112 28.85 11.18 2.09
CA ASP A 112 28.37 11.72 0.84
C ASP A 112 26.83 11.72 0.76
N THR A 113 26.12 11.44 1.86
CA THR A 113 24.65 11.39 1.89
C THR A 113 24.04 12.05 3.11
N VAL A 114 22.80 12.50 2.95
CA VAL A 114 21.92 12.97 4.03
C VAL A 114 20.62 12.17 4.01
N THR A 115 20.26 11.60 5.16
CA THR A 115 19.00 10.87 5.35
C THR A 115 18.03 11.69 6.19
N PHE A 116 16.80 11.79 5.70
CA PHE A 116 15.67 12.50 6.27
C PHE A 116 14.56 11.51 6.61
N VAL A 117 13.90 11.68 7.75
CA VAL A 117 12.78 10.83 8.17
C VAL A 117 11.62 11.69 8.66
N GLN A 118 10.44 11.50 8.07
CA GLN A 118 9.23 12.22 8.41
C GLN A 118 8.05 11.28 8.61
N THR A 119 7.40 11.39 9.78
CA THR A 119 6.10 10.79 10.03
C THR A 119 5.01 11.85 9.95
N THR A 120 3.99 11.58 9.13
CA THR A 120 2.74 12.37 9.07
C THR A 120 1.58 11.46 9.45
N GLY A 121 0.60 12.00 10.17
CA GLY A 121 -0.64 11.32 10.48
C GLY A 121 -1.52 12.07 11.45
N GLY A 122 -2.55 11.38 11.93
CA GLY A 122 -3.59 11.95 12.77
C GLY A 122 -4.89 11.17 12.64
N ARG A 123 -5.97 11.73 13.17
CA ARG A 123 -7.27 11.07 13.19
C ARG A 123 -8.06 11.35 11.92
N SER A 124 -8.52 10.30 11.24
CA SER A 124 -9.15 10.35 9.90
C SER A 124 -10.57 10.94 9.85
N GLY A 125 -11.10 11.43 10.97
CA GLY A 125 -12.40 12.12 11.06
C GLY A 125 -13.62 11.19 11.18
N ILE A 126 -13.61 9.95 10.68
CA ILE A 126 -14.76 9.04 10.81
C ILE A 126 -14.93 8.59 12.27
N PRO A 127 -16.08 8.86 12.92
CA PRO A 127 -16.33 8.39 14.28
C PRO A 127 -16.50 6.86 14.28
N ALA A 128 -15.64 6.16 15.02
CA ALA A 128 -15.71 4.71 15.18
C ALA A 128 -15.96 4.33 16.65
N PRO A 129 -16.89 3.40 16.93
CA PRO A 129 -17.10 2.90 18.28
C PRO A 129 -15.93 2.02 18.73
N ARG A 130 -15.26 2.43 19.80
CA ARG A 130 -14.16 1.69 20.41
C ARG A 130 -14.52 1.23 21.81
N HIS A 131 -14.23 -0.03 22.12
CA HIS A 131 -14.39 -0.53 23.48
C HIS A 131 -13.30 0.05 24.41
N VAL A 132 -13.71 0.51 25.59
CA VAL A 132 -12.82 1.08 26.61
C VAL A 132 -13.03 0.39 27.94
N TRP A 133 -11.98 0.34 28.76
CA TRP A 133 -12.11 -0.20 30.11
C TRP A 133 -12.69 0.87 31.04
N GLY A 134 -13.80 0.55 31.70
CA GLY A 134 -14.56 1.49 32.54
C GLY A 134 -15.64 2.25 31.77
N LYS A 135 -16.62 2.81 32.51
CA LYS A 135 -17.73 3.59 31.92
C LYS A 135 -17.18 4.76 31.08
N PRO A 136 -17.71 5.02 29.86
CA PRO A 136 -18.95 4.47 29.28
C PRO A 136 -18.81 3.12 28.54
N PHE A 137 -17.68 2.41 28.67
CA PHE A 137 -17.35 1.12 27.99
C PHE A 137 -17.26 1.18 26.47
N ILE A 138 -17.90 2.16 25.83
CA ILE A 138 -17.77 2.49 24.42
C ILE A 138 -17.45 3.98 24.31
N GLN A 139 -16.36 4.30 23.62
CA GLN A 139 -15.99 5.66 23.26
C GLN A 139 -16.06 5.80 21.74
N ILE A 140 -16.63 6.91 21.27
CA ILE A 140 -16.57 7.26 19.85
C ILE A 140 -15.29 8.06 19.61
N ALA A 141 -14.39 7.52 18.79
CA ALA A 141 -13.17 8.20 18.38
C ALA A 141 -12.84 7.84 16.94
N ALA A 142 -12.16 8.74 16.22
CA ALA A 142 -11.61 8.42 14.92
C ALA A 142 -10.23 7.74 15.09
N PRO A 143 -9.95 6.66 14.34
CA PRO A 143 -8.67 5.97 14.41
C PRO A 143 -7.55 6.84 13.83
N VAL A 144 -6.33 6.59 14.30
CA VAL A 144 -5.11 7.23 13.83
C VAL A 144 -4.60 6.49 12.58
N ILE A 145 -4.25 7.27 11.57
CA ILE A 145 -3.62 6.81 10.33
C ILE A 145 -2.28 7.54 10.19
N TRP A 146 -1.25 6.86 9.70
CA TRP A 146 0.06 7.48 9.50
C TRP A 146 0.91 6.75 8.46
N THR A 147 1.93 7.44 7.99
CA THR A 147 3.09 6.83 7.33
C THR A 147 4.36 7.51 7.81
N THR A 148 5.45 6.77 7.85
CA THR A 148 6.81 7.25 8.11
C THR A 148 7.63 6.99 6.86
N LEU A 149 8.13 8.06 6.27
CA LEU A 149 8.94 8.02 5.06
C LEU A 149 10.39 8.30 5.40
N GLU A 150 11.27 7.68 4.63
CA GLU A 150 12.70 7.96 4.60
C GLU A 150 13.09 8.45 3.21
N LEU A 151 13.91 9.49 3.16
CA LEU A 151 14.50 10.03 1.94
C LEU A 151 16.00 10.20 2.15
N THR A 152 16.81 9.61 1.28
CA THR A 152 18.27 9.83 1.28
C THR A 152 18.66 10.58 0.01
N ILE A 153 19.44 11.65 0.14
CA ILE A 153 19.98 12.45 -0.97
C ILE A 153 21.51 12.40 -0.91
N ASP A 154 22.17 12.12 -2.03
CA ASP A 154 23.63 12.10 -2.12
C ASP A 154 24.23 13.42 -2.63
N VAL A 155 25.56 13.54 -2.56
CA VAL A 155 26.27 14.76 -2.99
C VAL A 155 26.20 15.06 -4.49
N GLN A 156 25.68 14.12 -5.28
CA GLN A 156 25.44 14.27 -6.72
C GLN A 156 23.98 14.62 -7.03
N GLY A 157 23.15 14.78 -6.00
CA GLY A 157 21.72 15.07 -6.10
C GLY A 157 20.86 13.85 -6.42
N ARG A 158 21.40 12.62 -6.40
CA ARG A 158 20.56 11.42 -6.52
C ARG A 158 19.83 11.19 -5.22
N ALA A 159 18.58 10.75 -5.33
CA ALA A 159 17.74 10.52 -4.17
C ALA A 159 17.06 9.15 -4.23
N ARG A 160 16.86 8.57 -3.05
CA ARG A 160 16.08 7.35 -2.86
C ARG A 160 15.10 7.53 -1.71
N GLY A 161 13.83 7.31 -2.01
CA GLY A 161 12.75 7.37 -1.04
C GLY A 161 12.18 5.99 -0.72
N SER A 162 11.67 5.79 0.50
CA SER A 162 10.92 4.59 0.88
C SER A 162 9.95 4.86 2.02
N VAL A 163 9.01 3.94 2.23
CA VAL A 163 8.19 3.88 3.44
C VAL A 163 8.83 2.91 4.44
N ILE A 164 9.10 3.37 5.65
CA ILE A 164 9.74 2.59 6.71
C ILE A 164 8.79 2.27 7.87
N GLY A 165 7.64 2.93 7.92
CA GLY A 165 6.55 2.59 8.83
C GLY A 165 5.21 3.12 8.34
N ALA A 166 4.11 2.46 8.71
CA ALA A 166 2.76 2.95 8.40
C ALA A 166 1.70 2.32 9.29
N SER A 167 0.54 2.96 9.36
CA SER A 167 -0.67 2.32 9.82
C SER A 167 -1.03 1.13 8.94
N ARG A 168 -1.66 0.10 9.51
CA ARG A 168 -2.10 -1.07 8.73
C ARG A 168 -3.32 -0.80 7.83
N VAL A 169 -4.01 0.32 8.03
CA VAL A 169 -5.14 0.81 7.21
C VAL A 169 -5.09 2.34 7.23
N PRO A 170 -5.34 3.05 6.11
CA PRO A 170 -5.71 2.57 4.77
C PRO A 170 -4.58 1.87 4.01
N ARG A 171 -4.80 1.53 2.74
CA ARG A 171 -3.70 1.11 1.86
C ARG A 171 -2.82 2.31 1.54
N HIS A 172 -1.51 2.11 1.50
CA HIS A 172 -0.51 3.15 1.25
C HIS A 172 0.27 2.87 -0.04
N TRP A 173 0.26 3.83 -0.96
CA TRP A 173 1.03 3.83 -2.20
C TRP A 173 2.16 4.86 -2.11
N VAL A 174 3.36 4.52 -2.57
CA VAL A 174 4.56 5.34 -2.46
C VAL A 174 5.05 5.73 -3.86
N TYR A 175 5.30 7.01 -4.07
CA TYR A 175 5.74 7.61 -5.31
C TYR A 175 7.16 8.15 -5.16
N ASP A 176 7.96 8.02 -6.23
CA ASP A 176 9.30 8.58 -6.30
C ASP A 176 9.30 10.11 -6.51
N SER A 177 10.48 10.71 -6.62
CA SER A 177 10.65 12.15 -6.80
C SER A 177 10.13 12.67 -8.16
N GLY A 178 9.91 11.78 -9.13
CA GLY A 178 9.28 12.10 -10.40
C GLY A 178 7.76 11.89 -10.37
N GLY A 179 7.18 11.64 -9.19
CA GLY A 179 5.76 11.43 -9.01
C GLY A 179 5.28 10.06 -9.48
N ARG A 180 6.16 9.12 -9.83
CA ARG A 180 5.76 7.81 -10.36
C ARG A 180 5.60 6.79 -9.24
N LEU A 181 4.56 5.98 -9.32
CA LEU A 181 4.28 4.92 -8.36
C LEU A 181 5.44 3.92 -8.31
N ALA A 182 6.10 3.84 -7.16
CA ALA A 182 7.36 3.10 -6.98
C ALA A 182 7.17 1.84 -6.12
N SER A 183 6.28 1.88 -5.12
CA SER A 183 5.99 0.73 -4.27
C SER A 183 4.67 0.88 -3.52
N LYS A 184 4.23 -0.19 -2.84
CA LYS A 184 3.02 -0.20 -2.01
C LYS A 184 3.24 -0.97 -0.71
N VAL A 185 2.53 -0.60 0.34
CA VAL A 185 2.46 -1.39 1.58
C VAL A 185 1.66 -2.67 1.33
N GLY A 186 2.28 -3.81 1.60
CA GLY A 186 1.85 -5.12 1.12
C GLY A 186 0.81 -5.85 1.97
N ALA A 187 0.50 -5.38 3.18
CA ALA A 187 -0.48 -6.06 4.01
C ALA A 187 -1.28 -5.06 4.86
N MET A 188 -2.59 -5.27 4.90
CA MET A 188 -3.50 -4.61 5.81
C MET A 188 -3.90 -5.56 6.94
N ASP A 189 -4.32 -4.99 8.06
CA ASP A 189 -4.97 -5.74 9.14
C ASP A 189 -5.94 -4.81 9.85
N PHE A 190 -7.14 -4.75 9.30
CA PHE A 190 -8.18 -3.88 9.79
C PHE A 190 -8.60 -4.23 11.21
N THR A 191 -8.68 -5.51 11.55
CA THR A 191 -9.14 -5.91 12.88
C THR A 191 -8.16 -5.43 13.94
N ARG A 192 -6.86 -5.67 13.75
CA ARG A 192 -5.86 -5.16 14.69
C ARG A 192 -5.85 -3.63 14.69
N TRP A 193 -5.76 -2.98 13.52
CA TRP A 193 -5.79 -1.52 13.44
C TRP A 193 -7.00 -0.90 14.17
N TYR A 194 -8.20 -1.45 13.98
CA TYR A 194 -9.43 -1.00 14.63
C TYR A 194 -9.41 -1.14 16.17
N HIS A 195 -8.56 -1.99 16.74
CA HIS A 195 -8.42 -2.10 18.20
C HIS A 195 -7.24 -1.28 18.74
N GLU A 196 -6.19 -1.07 17.94
CA GLU A 196 -4.91 -0.54 18.40
C GLU A 196 -4.68 0.94 18.07
N SER A 197 -5.34 1.47 17.04
CA SER A 197 -5.03 2.78 16.44
C SER A 197 -5.63 3.99 17.17
N PHE A 198 -5.72 3.93 18.49
CA PHE A 198 -6.38 4.96 19.31
C PHE A 198 -5.51 5.54 20.44
N GLY A 199 -4.27 5.07 20.59
CA GLY A 199 -3.45 5.40 21.77
C GLY A 199 -1.95 5.18 21.60
N ALA A 200 -1.32 4.54 22.60
CA ALA A 200 0.15 4.51 22.76
C ALA A 200 0.94 3.80 21.64
N ARG A 201 0.28 3.01 20.80
CA ARG A 201 0.89 2.31 19.66
C ARG A 201 0.84 3.14 18.38
N THR A 202 1.28 4.39 18.49
CA THR A 202 1.43 5.32 17.38
C THR A 202 2.77 6.03 17.49
N PRO A 203 3.30 6.59 16.38
CA PRO A 203 4.59 7.27 16.40
C PRO A 203 4.67 8.47 17.34
N TRP A 204 3.54 9.12 17.63
CA TRP A 204 3.45 10.24 18.60
C TRP A 204 3.49 9.80 20.06
N ALA A 205 3.51 8.50 20.33
CA ALA A 205 3.60 7.97 21.69
C ALA A 205 4.87 7.13 21.88
N SER A 206 4.90 5.90 21.39
CA SER A 206 6.04 5.01 21.67
C SER A 206 6.32 3.92 20.64
N ALA A 207 5.61 3.87 19.51
CA ALA A 207 5.81 2.82 18.53
C ALA A 207 5.55 3.29 17.10
N ASP A 208 6.49 3.00 16.21
CA ASP A 208 6.24 3.00 14.78
C ASP A 208 6.29 1.56 14.28
N GLU A 209 5.40 1.22 13.35
CA GLU A 209 5.23 -0.15 12.89
C GLU A 209 5.93 -0.33 11.54
N ALA A 210 6.96 -1.19 11.52
CA ALA A 210 7.63 -1.57 10.29
C ALA A 210 6.64 -2.26 9.34
N VAL A 211 6.70 -1.90 8.07
CA VAL A 211 5.78 -2.41 7.04
C VAL A 211 6.52 -3.21 6.00
N LEU A 212 5.88 -4.28 5.53
CA LEU A 212 6.39 -5.05 4.41
C LEU A 212 5.97 -4.36 3.12
N VAL A 213 6.96 -3.95 2.33
CA VAL A 213 6.77 -3.23 1.06
C VAL A 213 6.84 -4.22 -0.08
N THR A 214 5.94 -4.06 -1.06
CA THR A 214 5.89 -4.92 -2.26
C THR A 214 5.98 -4.08 -3.52
N ALA A 215 6.42 -4.72 -4.61
CA ALA A 215 6.46 -4.10 -5.92
C ALA A 215 5.04 -3.76 -6.42
N VAL A 216 4.96 -2.70 -7.22
CA VAL A 216 3.75 -2.27 -7.89
C VAL A 216 3.39 -3.28 -8.97
N GLU A 217 2.11 -3.60 -9.06
CA GLU A 217 1.56 -4.42 -10.13
C GLU A 217 1.58 -3.68 -11.48
N SER A 218 1.64 -4.41 -12.58
CA SER A 218 1.57 -3.85 -13.92
C SER A 218 0.20 -3.22 -14.23
N ASP A 219 0.15 -2.29 -15.20
CA ASP A 219 -1.11 -1.72 -15.70
C ASP A 219 -2.11 -2.79 -16.13
N LEU A 220 -1.62 -3.88 -16.70
CA LEU A 220 -2.44 -5.02 -17.09
C LEU A 220 -3.06 -5.68 -15.87
N GLU A 221 -2.26 -6.01 -14.85
CA GLU A 221 -2.75 -6.61 -13.60
C GLU A 221 -3.81 -5.73 -12.93
N ARG A 222 -3.63 -4.40 -12.89
CA ARG A 222 -4.66 -3.49 -12.33
C ARG A 222 -5.96 -3.51 -13.11
N ARG A 223 -5.87 -3.45 -14.44
CA ARG A 223 -7.07 -3.52 -15.31
C ARG A 223 -7.79 -4.85 -15.13
N LEU A 224 -7.05 -5.95 -15.02
CA LEU A 224 -7.61 -7.29 -14.84
C LEU A 224 -8.19 -7.49 -13.45
N SER A 225 -7.48 -7.07 -12.41
CA SER A 225 -7.97 -7.04 -11.02
C SER A 225 -9.29 -6.27 -10.93
N THR A 226 -9.34 -5.05 -11.50
CA THR A 226 -10.57 -4.24 -11.54
C THR A 226 -11.70 -4.96 -12.28
N ARG A 227 -11.40 -5.60 -13.42
CA ARG A 227 -12.39 -6.34 -14.20
C ARG A 227 -12.90 -7.57 -13.46
N ILE A 228 -12.03 -8.32 -12.78
CA ILE A 228 -12.39 -9.51 -11.99
C ILE A 228 -13.22 -9.12 -10.77
N MET A 229 -12.88 -8.00 -10.12
CA MET A 229 -13.57 -7.57 -8.90
C MET A 229 -14.90 -6.85 -9.18
N ARG A 230 -15.03 -6.13 -10.30
CA ARG A 230 -16.23 -5.34 -10.63
C ARG A 230 -17.07 -5.89 -11.78
N GLY A 231 -16.57 -6.88 -12.53
CA GLY A 231 -17.22 -7.42 -13.72
C GLY A 231 -17.57 -8.91 -13.60
N GLY A 232 -18.57 -9.34 -14.37
CA GLY A 232 -18.94 -10.76 -14.46
C GLY A 232 -19.56 -11.34 -13.20
N ARG A 233 -19.19 -12.58 -12.87
CA ARG A 233 -19.64 -13.31 -11.68
C ARG A 233 -18.74 -12.93 -10.49
N PRO A 234 -19.29 -12.65 -9.29
CA PRO A 234 -18.48 -12.34 -8.12
C PRO A 234 -17.47 -13.46 -7.83
N PRO A 235 -16.19 -13.13 -7.63
CA PRO A 235 -15.18 -14.12 -7.29
C PRO A 235 -15.41 -14.73 -5.90
N LEU A 236 -14.95 -15.96 -5.70
CA LEU A 236 -14.93 -16.60 -4.39
C LEU A 236 -13.79 -16.00 -3.55
N MET A 237 -14.08 -15.57 -2.33
CA MET A 237 -13.06 -15.05 -1.43
C MET A 237 -12.42 -16.18 -0.62
N ARG A 238 -11.10 -16.32 -0.69
CA ARG A 238 -10.31 -17.26 0.11
C ARG A 238 -9.38 -16.50 1.05
N ARG A 239 -9.39 -16.86 2.33
CA ARG A 239 -8.44 -16.36 3.33
C ARG A 239 -7.36 -17.40 3.56
N LEU A 240 -6.13 -16.94 3.75
CA LEU A 240 -4.98 -17.75 4.10
C LEU A 240 -4.32 -17.21 5.37
N ASN A 241 -3.93 -18.09 6.27
CA ASN A 241 -3.04 -17.77 7.39
C ASN A 241 -1.58 -17.86 6.94
N PRO A 242 -0.64 -17.19 7.63
CA PRO A 242 0.79 -17.36 7.38
C PRO A 242 1.20 -18.85 7.36
N GLY A 243 1.96 -19.24 6.35
CA GLY A 243 2.41 -20.61 6.09
C GLY A 243 1.45 -21.45 5.23
N GLU A 244 0.17 -21.05 5.08
CA GLU A 244 -0.79 -21.80 4.27
C GLU A 244 -0.48 -21.68 2.77
N THR A 245 -0.67 -22.79 2.06
CA THR A 245 -0.45 -22.88 0.61
C THR A 245 -1.73 -22.49 -0.14
N LEU A 246 -1.62 -21.54 -1.08
CA LEU A 246 -2.69 -21.22 -2.02
C LEU A 246 -2.82 -22.31 -3.09
N VAL A 247 -1.70 -22.61 -3.77
CA VAL A 247 -1.56 -23.66 -4.79
C VAL A 247 -0.16 -24.29 -4.73
N GLU A 248 -0.05 -25.55 -5.15
CA GLU A 248 1.23 -26.28 -5.22
C GLU A 248 1.72 -26.42 -6.67
N GLN A 249 3.04 -26.35 -6.86
CA GLN A 249 3.68 -26.63 -8.15
C GLN A 249 3.28 -28.02 -8.67
N GLY A 250 2.96 -28.11 -9.96
CA GLY A 250 2.52 -29.34 -10.62
C GLY A 250 1.04 -29.69 -10.40
N GLN A 251 0.36 -29.05 -9.45
CA GLN A 251 -1.09 -29.21 -9.23
C GLN A 251 -1.85 -28.82 -10.50
N ARG A 252 -2.93 -29.54 -10.79
CA ARG A 252 -3.86 -29.13 -11.85
C ARG A 252 -4.76 -28.01 -11.37
N GLY A 253 -4.98 -27.00 -12.20
CA GLY A 253 -5.91 -25.92 -11.90
C GLY A 253 -6.12 -24.99 -13.09
N ASP A 254 -7.35 -24.53 -13.23
CA ASP A 254 -7.85 -23.58 -14.24
C ASP A 254 -8.37 -22.27 -13.60
N GLU A 255 -8.10 -22.10 -12.29
CA GLU A 255 -8.45 -20.90 -11.55
C GLU A 255 -7.39 -19.82 -11.73
N LEU A 256 -7.85 -18.57 -11.68
CA LEU A 256 -7.06 -17.37 -11.51
C LEU A 256 -7.29 -16.79 -10.13
N PHE A 257 -6.26 -16.10 -9.67
CA PHE A 257 -6.24 -15.48 -8.36
C PHE A 257 -5.94 -14.00 -8.50
N VAL A 258 -6.59 -13.18 -7.68
CA VAL A 258 -6.15 -11.80 -7.43
C VAL A 258 -5.80 -11.71 -5.95
N LEU A 259 -4.57 -11.37 -5.64
CA LEU A 259 -4.16 -11.12 -4.26
C LEU A 259 -4.76 -9.77 -3.84
N LEU A 260 -5.78 -9.78 -2.99
CA LEU A 260 -6.44 -8.56 -2.54
C LEU A 260 -5.75 -7.95 -1.32
N ASP A 261 -5.15 -8.78 -0.48
CA ASP A 261 -4.43 -8.33 0.71
C ASP A 261 -3.38 -9.37 1.13
N GLY A 262 -2.30 -8.92 1.76
CA GLY A 262 -1.19 -9.75 2.20
C GLY A 262 -0.12 -10.00 1.16
N VAL A 263 0.87 -10.81 1.54
CA VAL A 263 2.03 -11.16 0.72
C VAL A 263 2.18 -12.66 0.57
N LEU A 264 2.30 -13.09 -0.69
CA LEU A 264 2.58 -14.46 -1.09
C LEU A 264 4.05 -14.57 -1.49
N ARG A 265 4.74 -15.61 -1.02
CA ARG A 265 6.01 -16.05 -1.61
C ARG A 265 5.75 -17.02 -2.77
N VAL A 266 6.58 -16.92 -3.78
CA VAL A 266 6.61 -17.80 -4.95
C VAL A 266 7.79 -18.75 -4.80
N GLU A 267 7.51 -20.05 -4.87
CA GLU A 267 8.51 -21.12 -4.75
C GLU A 267 8.52 -21.95 -6.04
N VAL A 268 9.69 -22.15 -6.64
CA VAL A 268 9.90 -23.02 -7.81
C VAL A 268 10.94 -24.06 -7.45
N SER A 269 10.56 -25.34 -7.53
CA SER A 269 11.41 -26.48 -7.17
C SER A 269 11.95 -26.41 -5.72
N GLY A 270 11.25 -25.71 -4.84
CA GLY A 270 11.62 -25.51 -3.44
C GLY A 270 12.40 -24.21 -3.16
N ASP A 271 12.86 -23.51 -4.20
CA ASP A 271 13.58 -22.25 -4.07
C ASP A 271 12.63 -21.05 -4.15
N VAL A 272 12.87 -20.05 -3.30
CA VAL A 272 12.05 -18.85 -3.24
C VAL A 272 12.54 -17.87 -4.29
N VAL A 273 11.70 -17.58 -5.27
CA VAL A 273 12.07 -16.81 -6.46
C VAL A 273 11.51 -15.39 -6.45
N ALA A 274 10.37 -15.17 -5.77
CA ALA A 274 9.75 -13.85 -5.68
C ALA A 274 8.82 -13.73 -4.45
N GLN A 275 8.49 -12.47 -4.11
CA GLN A 275 7.38 -12.12 -3.22
C GLN A 275 6.40 -11.23 -3.98
N ILE A 276 5.10 -11.50 -3.80
CA ILE A 276 4.01 -10.88 -4.53
C ILE A 276 3.06 -10.23 -3.53
N GLY A 277 2.70 -8.97 -3.80
CA GLY A 277 1.79 -8.18 -2.98
C GLY A 277 0.43 -7.89 -3.63
N PRO A 278 -0.44 -7.14 -2.93
CA PRO A 278 -1.83 -6.94 -3.33
C PRO A 278 -2.00 -6.28 -4.70
N GLY A 279 -2.95 -6.73 -5.51
CA GLY A 279 -3.18 -6.27 -6.88
C GLY A 279 -2.64 -7.24 -7.95
N ALA A 280 -1.76 -8.15 -7.57
CA ALA A 280 -1.19 -9.13 -8.49
C ALA A 280 -2.23 -10.17 -8.96
N VAL A 281 -2.13 -10.54 -10.24
CA VAL A 281 -3.00 -11.55 -10.87
C VAL A 281 -2.19 -12.82 -11.12
N LEU A 282 -2.60 -13.96 -10.56
CA LEU A 282 -1.80 -15.18 -10.52
C LEU A 282 -2.56 -16.36 -11.14
N GLY A 283 -1.80 -17.34 -11.63
CA GLY A 283 -2.33 -18.59 -12.16
C GLY A 283 -2.57 -18.58 -13.67
N GLU A 284 -2.24 -17.48 -14.33
CA GLU A 284 -2.28 -17.27 -15.78
C GLU A 284 -1.45 -18.31 -16.53
N ARG A 285 -0.31 -18.73 -15.96
CA ARG A 285 0.58 -19.71 -16.58
C ARG A 285 -0.05 -21.08 -16.69
N ALA A 286 -0.81 -21.51 -15.68
CA ALA A 286 -1.50 -22.78 -15.75
C ALA A 286 -2.52 -22.82 -16.90
N LEU A 287 -3.12 -21.67 -17.24
CA LEU A 287 -4.04 -21.56 -18.37
C LEU A 287 -3.33 -21.63 -19.72
N LEU A 288 -2.06 -21.23 -19.79
CA LEU A 288 -1.24 -21.32 -21.00
C LEU A 288 -0.53 -22.68 -21.13
N GLU A 289 -0.12 -23.28 -20.01
CA GLU A 289 0.75 -24.46 -19.92
C GLU A 289 -0.03 -25.73 -19.51
N ALA A 290 -1.04 -26.08 -20.31
CA ALA A 290 -1.78 -27.34 -20.19
C ALA A 290 -2.43 -27.62 -18.81
N GLY A 291 -2.79 -26.57 -18.06
CA GLY A 291 -3.55 -26.66 -16.82
C GLY A 291 -2.73 -26.99 -15.58
N ARG A 292 -1.40 -26.85 -15.60
CA ARG A 292 -0.53 -27.15 -14.42
C ARG A 292 0.09 -25.89 -13.83
N ARG A 293 0.14 -25.83 -12.49
CA ARG A 293 0.81 -24.76 -11.75
C ARG A 293 2.32 -24.87 -11.92
N THR A 294 2.97 -23.75 -12.26
CA THR A 294 4.43 -23.68 -12.51
C THR A 294 5.23 -23.39 -11.25
N SER A 295 4.57 -22.87 -10.21
CA SER A 295 5.16 -22.55 -8.91
C SER A 295 4.19 -22.87 -7.78
N THR A 296 4.73 -23.00 -6.57
CA THR A 296 3.97 -23.04 -5.32
C THR A 296 3.81 -21.62 -4.81
N LEU A 297 2.59 -21.27 -4.37
CA LEU A 297 2.28 -19.97 -3.78
C LEU A 297 1.93 -20.17 -2.30
N ARG A 298 2.69 -19.55 -1.40
CA ARG A 298 2.50 -19.69 0.05
C ARG A 298 2.39 -18.33 0.72
N ALA A 299 1.51 -18.22 1.72
CA ALA A 299 1.29 -16.99 2.45
C ALA A 299 2.42 -16.69 3.43
N ASP A 300 3.08 -15.52 3.30
CA ASP A 300 4.03 -15.01 4.30
C ASP A 300 3.31 -14.18 5.38
N THR A 301 2.19 -13.56 5.01
CA THR A 301 1.28 -12.83 5.92
C THR A 301 -0.12 -13.42 5.83
N PRO A 302 -1.07 -13.05 6.71
CA PRO A 302 -2.48 -13.30 6.41
C PRO A 302 -2.80 -12.72 5.02
N CYS A 303 -3.47 -13.50 4.18
CA CYS A 303 -3.83 -13.08 2.82
C CYS A 303 -5.33 -13.19 2.58
N LEU A 304 -5.84 -12.26 1.77
CA LEU A 304 -7.16 -12.34 1.15
C LEU A 304 -6.97 -12.48 -0.36
N VAL A 305 -7.56 -13.52 -0.93
CA VAL A 305 -7.40 -13.86 -2.35
C VAL A 305 -8.78 -13.98 -2.98
N ALA A 306 -9.00 -13.27 -4.10
CA ALA A 306 -10.13 -13.50 -4.97
C ALA A 306 -9.83 -14.67 -5.90
N VAL A 307 -10.72 -15.66 -5.96
CA VAL A 307 -10.61 -16.83 -6.82
C VAL A 307 -11.68 -16.74 -7.89
N THR A 308 -11.28 -16.85 -9.15
CA THR A 308 -12.19 -16.87 -10.30
C THR A 308 -11.75 -17.91 -11.33
N THR A 309 -12.64 -18.30 -12.23
CA THR A 309 -12.28 -19.02 -13.44
C THR A 309 -11.70 -18.05 -14.47
N ALA A 310 -11.00 -18.58 -15.48
CA ALA A 310 -10.49 -17.82 -16.62
C ALA A 310 -11.58 -17.26 -17.56
N ASP A 311 -12.85 -17.42 -17.21
CA ASP A 311 -13.98 -17.02 -18.03
C ASP A 311 -13.95 -15.50 -18.25
N GLY A 312 -13.65 -15.09 -19.49
CA GLY A 312 -13.60 -13.68 -19.88
C GLY A 312 -12.20 -13.07 -20.04
N LEU A 313 -11.13 -13.85 -19.89
CA LEU A 313 -9.77 -13.46 -20.28
C LEU A 313 -9.39 -14.07 -21.61
N ASN A 314 -8.78 -13.28 -22.49
CA ASN A 314 -8.30 -13.78 -23.77
C ASN A 314 -6.84 -14.27 -23.67
N ALA A 315 -6.40 -15.11 -24.61
CA ALA A 315 -5.06 -15.69 -24.61
C ALA A 315 -3.94 -14.63 -24.72
N GLN A 316 -4.22 -13.47 -25.31
CA GLN A 316 -3.24 -12.39 -25.45
C GLN A 316 -2.98 -11.71 -24.09
N GLU A 317 -4.02 -11.46 -23.30
CA GLU A 317 -3.91 -10.91 -21.94
C GLU A 317 -3.15 -11.87 -21.03
N LEU A 318 -3.42 -13.17 -21.12
CA LEU A 318 -2.68 -14.19 -20.36
C LEU A 318 -1.20 -14.24 -20.75
N THR A 319 -0.89 -14.16 -22.05
CA THR A 319 0.49 -14.16 -22.55
C THR A 319 1.26 -12.93 -22.08
N GLU A 320 0.61 -11.76 -22.08
CA GLU A 320 1.22 -10.52 -21.62
C GLU A 320 1.50 -10.54 -20.11
N LEU A 321 0.56 -11.05 -19.30
CA LEU A 321 0.80 -11.29 -17.86
C LEU A 321 1.99 -12.23 -17.63
N SER A 322 2.02 -13.35 -18.35
CA SER A 322 3.10 -14.34 -18.22
C SER A 322 4.47 -13.70 -18.47
N ARG A 323 4.61 -12.82 -19.47
CA ARG A 323 5.89 -12.15 -19.79
C ARG A 323 6.41 -11.29 -18.64
N TRP A 324 5.53 -10.66 -17.88
CA TRP A 324 5.92 -9.87 -16.70
C TRP A 324 6.39 -10.76 -15.56
N HIS A 325 5.79 -11.94 -15.39
CA HIS A 325 6.19 -12.92 -14.39
C HIS A 325 7.38 -13.82 -14.80
N HIS A 326 7.76 -13.85 -16.08
CA HIS A 326 8.92 -14.60 -16.59
C HIS A 326 10.30 -14.00 -16.27
N ARG A 327 10.41 -12.95 -15.45
CA ARG A 327 11.73 -12.38 -15.11
C ARG A 327 12.64 -13.32 -14.31
N GLU A 328 12.14 -14.46 -13.85
CA GLU A 328 12.92 -15.55 -13.27
C GLU A 328 13.78 -16.30 -14.31
N ASP A 329 13.39 -16.28 -15.59
CA ASP A 329 14.14 -16.89 -16.71
C ASP A 329 15.19 -15.94 -17.32
N ALA A 330 15.20 -14.66 -16.90
CA ALA A 330 16.19 -13.70 -17.34
C ALA A 330 17.49 -13.92 -16.55
N THR A 331 18.48 -14.53 -17.20
CA THR A 331 19.86 -14.61 -16.69
C THR A 331 20.29 -13.23 -16.17
N PRO A 332 20.86 -13.12 -14.95
CA PRO A 332 21.32 -11.83 -14.45
C PRO A 332 22.34 -11.26 -15.44
N GLY A 333 21.98 -10.15 -16.08
CA GLY A 333 22.93 -9.38 -16.89
C GLY A 333 24.11 -8.93 -16.02
N PRO A 334 25.34 -8.88 -16.56
CA PRO A 334 26.50 -8.52 -15.77
C PRO A 334 26.43 -7.02 -15.45
N GLY A 335 26.02 -6.69 -14.22
CA GLY A 335 26.07 -5.30 -13.72
C GLY A 335 25.00 -4.99 -12.68
N GLY A 336 25.23 -5.38 -11.43
CA GLY A 336 24.39 -5.01 -10.30
C GLY A 336 25.03 -5.41 -8.96
N PHE A 337 25.98 -4.60 -8.50
CA PHE A 337 26.32 -4.38 -7.10
C PHE A 337 26.18 -2.89 -6.83
#